data_AF-A0ABD6B973-F1
#
_entry.id   AF-A0ABD6B973-F1
#
_cell.length_a   1.000
_cell.length_b   1.000
_cell.length_c   1.000
_cell.angle_alpha   90.00
_cell.angle_beta   90.00
_cell.angle_gamma   90.00
#
_symmetry.space_group_name_H-M   'P 1'
#
loop_
_entity.id
_entity.type
_entity.pdbx_description
1 polymer ?
#
loop_
_entity_poly.entity_id
_entity_poly.type
_entity_poly.pdbx_seq_one_letter_code
_entity_poly.pdbx_strand_id
1 'polypeptide(L)'
;LPGNEGAREYDELSTGEIWLLNLSFAYTLAEQATETEDAGHNWEILVLDEPFANIDEDIREETLEYIRDSDIQFIIMTSNEDLESHFNPQQVKSLDRIQVQYTFDDMEELIADD
;
A
#
# COMPACT_ATOMS: atom_id res chain seq x y z
N LEU A 1 -13.71 6.07 26.41
CA LEU A 1 -12.41 6.49 25.84
C LEU A 1 -12.26 7.99 26.12
N PRO A 2 -11.25 8.46 26.86
CA PRO A 2 -11.02 9.90 26.97
C PRO A 2 -10.43 10.38 25.63
N GLY A 3 -10.88 11.42 24.95
CA GLY A 3 -11.83 12.48 25.31
C GLY A 3 -11.40 13.76 24.61
N ASN A 4 -11.56 13.81 23.29
CA ASN A 4 -11.65 15.06 22.54
C ASN A 4 -12.71 14.82 21.45
N GLU A 5 -13.88 15.44 21.60
CA GLU A 5 -15.13 15.15 20.87
C GLU A 5 -15.28 15.96 19.56
N GLY A 6 -14.19 16.53 19.05
CA GLY A 6 -14.17 17.29 17.79
C GLY A 6 -13.60 16.47 16.63
N ALA A 7 -13.88 16.90 15.40
CA ALA A 7 -13.11 16.46 14.25
C ALA A 7 -11.65 16.81 14.50
N ARG A 8 -10.77 15.82 14.38
CA ARG A 8 -9.32 16.01 14.46
C ARG A 8 -8.82 16.39 13.08
N GLU A 9 -7.88 17.32 13.05
CA GLU A 9 -7.14 17.62 11.83
C GLU A 9 -6.18 16.46 11.50
N TYR A 10 -5.83 16.32 10.23
CA TYR A 10 -5.00 15.20 9.76
C TYR A 10 -3.60 15.20 10.42
N ASP A 11 -3.06 16.37 10.75
CA ASP A 11 -1.77 16.54 11.42
C ASP A 11 -1.80 16.26 12.93
N GLU A 12 -3.00 16.10 13.51
CA GLU A 12 -3.18 15.68 14.91
C GLU A 12 -3.20 14.15 15.09
N LEU A 13 -3.20 13.40 13.98
CA LEU A 13 -3.21 11.95 13.97
C LEU A 13 -1.79 11.40 14.19
N SER A 14 -1.70 10.27 14.89
CA SER A 14 -0.47 9.49 14.98
C SER A 14 -0.09 8.91 13.60
N THR A 15 1.18 8.53 13.43
CA THR A 15 1.66 7.94 12.17
C THR A 15 0.82 6.73 11.74
N GLY A 16 0.47 5.84 12.68
CA GLY A 16 -0.36 4.67 12.37
C GLY A 16 -1.80 5.04 11.98
N GLU A 17 -2.41 6.01 12.66
CA GLU A 17 -3.74 6.53 12.30
C GLU A 17 -3.73 7.17 10.90
N ILE A 18 -2.69 7.93 10.56
CA ILE A 18 -2.49 8.51 9.24
C ILE A 18 -2.43 7.42 8.17
N TRP A 19 -1.66 6.36 8.43
CA TRP A 19 -1.49 5.25 7.50
C TRP A 19 -2.80 4.49 7.27
N LEU A 20 -3.53 4.19 8.34
CA LEU A 20 -4.84 3.55 8.25
C LEU A 20 -5.87 4.45 7.54
N LEU A 21 -5.84 5.75 7.79
CA LEU A 21 -6.71 6.70 7.11
C LEU A 21 -6.41 6.77 5.61
N ASN A 22 -5.13 6.79 5.22
CA ASN A 22 -4.74 6.81 3.81
C ASN A 22 -5.12 5.50 3.10
N LEU A 23 -4.94 4.36 3.78
CA LEU A 23 -5.34 3.06 3.24
C LEU A 23 -6.86 2.97 3.05
N SER A 24 -7.64 3.37 4.05
CA SER A 24 -9.11 3.38 3.96
C SER A 24 -9.61 4.35 2.89
N PHE A 25 -8.95 5.50 2.72
CA PHE A 25 -9.27 6.44 1.64
C PHE A 25 -8.98 5.85 0.26
N ALA A 26 -7.81 5.24 0.06
CA ALA A 26 -7.47 4.57 -1.20
C ALA A 26 -8.43 3.42 -1.54
N TYR A 27 -8.79 2.61 -0.53
CA TYR A 27 -9.80 1.56 -0.63
C TYR A 27 -11.14 2.12 -1.09
N THR A 28 -11.65 3.14 -0.39
CA THR A 28 -12.97 3.75 -0.68
C THR A 28 -13.03 4.30 -2.10
N LEU A 29 -11.94 4.93 -2.57
CA LEU A 29 -11.86 5.41 -3.95
C LEU A 29 -11.94 4.27 -4.97
N ALA A 30 -11.23 3.16 -4.72
CA ALA A 30 -11.26 2.00 -5.61
C ALA A 30 -12.62 1.28 -5.59
N GLU A 31 -13.23 1.15 -4.42
CA GLU A 31 -14.57 0.57 -4.26
C GLU A 31 -15.62 1.39 -5.04
N GLN A 32 -15.64 2.71 -4.84
CA GLN A 32 -16.55 3.61 -5.57
C GLN A 32 -16.31 3.57 -7.09
N ALA A 33 -15.06 3.47 -7.52
CA ALA A 33 -14.72 3.36 -8.94
C ALA A 33 -15.16 2.01 -9.55
N THR A 34 -15.20 0.94 -8.74
CA THR A 34 -15.66 -0.40 -9.16
C THR A 34 -17.19 -0.47 -9.23
N GLU A 35 -17.90 0.18 -8.30
CA GLU A 35 -19.38 0.20 -8.26
C GLU A 35 -19.99 1.03 -9.40
N THR A 36 -19.27 2.03 -9.91
CA THR A 36 -19.79 2.94 -10.93
C THR A 36 -19.52 2.37 -12.34
N GLU A 37 -20.37 1.42 -12.77
CA GLU A 37 -20.29 0.68 -14.06
C GLU A 37 -20.12 1.56 -15.34
N ASP A 38 -20.41 2.87 -15.28
CA ASP A 38 -20.50 3.75 -16.46
C ASP A 38 -19.14 4.18 -17.06
N ALA A 39 -18.01 3.92 -16.40
CA ALA A 39 -16.73 4.51 -16.82
C ALA A 39 -15.85 3.60 -17.70
N GLY A 40 -16.16 2.31 -17.88
CA GLY A 40 -15.31 1.39 -18.68
C GLY A 40 -13.87 1.25 -18.18
N HIS A 41 -13.59 1.73 -16.97
CA HIS A 41 -12.30 1.68 -16.31
C HIS A 41 -12.45 0.72 -15.12
N ASN A 42 -11.88 -0.48 -15.24
CA ASN A 42 -11.71 -1.39 -14.10
C ASN A 42 -10.63 -0.82 -13.18
N TRP A 43 -11.03 -0.04 -12.18
CA TRP A 43 -10.16 0.33 -11.05
C TRP A 43 -10.07 -0.82 -10.03
N GLU A 44 -9.94 -2.04 -10.54
CA GLU A 44 -9.99 -3.27 -9.74
C GLU A 44 -8.64 -3.60 -9.10
N ILE A 45 -7.60 -2.77 -9.28
CA ILE A 45 -6.25 -3.06 -8.79
C ILE A 45 -5.69 -1.89 -7.98
N LEU A 46 -5.36 -2.13 -6.72
CA LEU A 46 -4.59 -1.23 -5.86
C LEU A 46 -3.17 -1.78 -5.69
N VAL A 47 -2.17 -0.99 -6.11
CA VAL A 47 -0.75 -1.30 -5.90
C VAL A 47 -0.23 -0.43 -4.77
N LEU A 48 0.24 -1.06 -3.70
CA LEU A 48 0.62 -0.39 -2.45
C LEU A 48 2.07 -0.72 -2.09
N ASP A 49 2.86 0.31 -1.78
CA ASP A 49 4.24 0.17 -1.30
C ASP A 49 4.27 0.34 0.21
N GLU A 50 4.67 -0.72 0.90
CA GLU A 50 4.72 -0.82 2.36
C GLU A 50 3.46 -0.27 3.05
N PRO A 51 2.23 -0.74 2.79
CA PRO A 51 1.02 -0.14 3.39
C PRO A 51 0.83 -0.38 4.89
N PHE A 52 1.58 -1.33 5.48
CA PHE A 52 1.38 -1.78 6.88
C PHE A 52 2.57 -1.54 7.81
N ALA A 53 3.66 -0.93 7.34
CA ALA A 53 4.89 -0.74 8.10
C ALA A 53 4.74 0.07 9.40
N ASN A 54 3.73 0.96 9.51
CA ASN A 54 3.49 1.77 10.71
C ASN A 54 2.14 1.49 11.39
N ILE A 55 1.49 0.37 11.06
CA ILE A 55 0.22 -0.03 11.66
C ILE A 55 0.51 -1.08 12.75
N ASP A 56 -0.13 -0.92 13.91
CA ASP A 56 -0.05 -1.89 15.01
C ASP A 56 -0.51 -3.28 14.56
N GLU A 57 0.07 -4.34 15.12
CA GLU A 57 -0.14 -5.73 14.70
C GLU A 57 -1.62 -6.12 14.71
N ASP A 58 -2.35 -5.88 15.81
CA ASP A 58 -3.77 -6.20 15.93
C ASP A 58 -4.61 -5.53 14.82
N ILE A 59 -4.38 -4.23 14.59
CA ILE A 59 -5.09 -3.44 13.58
C ILE A 59 -4.72 -3.92 12.18
N ARG A 60 -3.45 -4.28 11.97
CA ARG A 60 -2.94 -4.80 10.70
C ARG A 60 -3.61 -6.13 10.36
N GLU A 61 -3.75 -7.05 11.31
CA GLU A 61 -4.44 -8.32 11.11
C GLU A 61 -5.90 -8.11 10.70
N GLU A 62 -6.64 -7.26 11.44
CA GLU A 62 -8.03 -6.92 11.12
C GLU A 62 -8.16 -6.28 9.72
N THR A 63 -7.21 -5.40 9.37
CA THR A 63 -7.21 -4.74 8.07
C THR A 63 -6.92 -5.72 6.92
N LEU A 64 -6.00 -6.65 7.12
CA LEU A 64 -5.67 -7.70 6.13
C LEU A 64 -6.84 -8.63 5.88
N GLU A 65 -7.55 -9.03 6.94
CA GLU A 65 -8.76 -9.83 6.81
C GLU A 65 -9.81 -9.09 5.97
N TYR A 66 -10.02 -7.81 6.25
CA TYR A 66 -10.97 -6.98 5.50
C TYR A 66 -10.62 -6.87 4.01
N ILE A 67 -9.37 -6.53 3.66
CA ILE A 67 -8.99 -6.36 2.25
C ILE A 67 -8.96 -7.68 1.47
N ARG A 68 -8.77 -8.82 2.14
CA ARG A 68 -8.75 -10.14 1.49
C ARG A 68 -10.14 -10.56 1.02
N ASP A 69 -11.17 -10.12 1.72
CA ASP A 69 -12.56 -10.43 1.40
C ASP A 69 -13.19 -9.40 0.43
N SER A 70 -12.41 -8.40 0.00
CA SER A 70 -12.82 -7.39 -0.97
C SER A 70 -12.73 -7.91 -2.42
N ASP A 71 -13.59 -7.37 -3.29
CA ASP A 71 -13.54 -7.61 -4.74
C ASP A 71 -12.38 -6.87 -5.43
N ILE A 72 -11.69 -5.96 -4.73
CA ILE A 72 -10.54 -5.22 -5.25
C ILE A 72 -9.29 -6.11 -5.16
N GLN A 73 -8.52 -6.20 -6.24
CA GLN A 73 -7.23 -6.87 -6.26
C GLN A 73 -6.15 -5.97 -5.63
N PHE A 74 -5.50 -6.46 -4.58
CA PHE A 74 -4.35 -5.80 -3.96
C PHE A 74 -3.03 -6.40 -4.44
N ILE A 75 -2.09 -5.54 -4.84
CA ILE A 75 -0.68 -5.87 -5.03
C ILE A 75 0.11 -5.11 -3.98
N ILE A 76 0.66 -5.83 -3.01
CA ILE A 76 1.36 -5.26 -1.87
C ILE A 76 2.85 -5.57 -1.99
N MET A 77 3.67 -4.52 -1.95
CA MET A 77 5.11 -4.65 -1.76
C MET A 77 5.40 -4.42 -0.29
N THR A 78 6.13 -5.34 0.34
CA THR A 78 6.48 -5.20 1.74
C THR A 78 7.78 -5.92 2.08
N SER A 79 8.50 -5.38 3.05
CA SER A 79 9.64 -5.99 3.72
C SER A 79 9.27 -6.73 5.01
N ASN A 80 8.00 -6.66 5.43
CA ASN A 80 7.51 -7.37 6.62
C ASN A 80 7.14 -8.82 6.26
N GLU A 81 8.01 -9.77 6.62
CA GLU A 81 7.83 -11.21 6.34
C GLU A 81 6.61 -11.81 7.07
N ASP A 82 6.16 -11.22 8.19
CA ASP A 82 5.01 -11.73 8.94
C ASP A 82 3.71 -11.66 8.11
N LEU A 83 3.63 -10.67 7.19
CA LEU A 83 2.52 -10.50 6.27
C LEU A 83 2.36 -11.68 5.31
N GLU A 84 3.44 -12.38 4.96
CA GLU A 84 3.40 -13.48 4.00
C GLU A 84 2.43 -14.59 4.43
N SER A 85 2.31 -14.81 5.74
CA SER A 85 1.44 -15.84 6.33
C SER A 85 -0.06 -15.59 6.07
N HIS A 86 -0.45 -14.35 5.78
CA HIS A 86 -1.84 -13.98 5.51
C HIS A 86 -2.27 -14.20 4.05
N PHE A 87 -1.31 -14.47 3.15
CA PHE A 87 -1.58 -14.65 1.72
C PHE A 87 -1.41 -16.11 1.30
N ASN A 88 -2.04 -16.50 0.18
CA ASN A 88 -1.74 -17.79 -0.43
C ASN A 88 -0.26 -17.79 -0.87
N PRO A 89 0.56 -18.80 -0.48
CA PRO A 89 1.97 -18.84 -0.84
C PRO A 89 2.24 -18.75 -2.36
N GLN A 90 1.28 -19.13 -3.20
CA GLN A 90 1.40 -19.03 -4.66
C GLN A 90 1.34 -17.57 -5.17
N GLN A 91 0.73 -16.68 -4.39
CA GLN A 91 0.57 -15.25 -4.66
C GLN A 91 1.73 -14.42 -4.11
N VAL A 92 2.51 -14.97 -3.17
CA VAL A 92 3.72 -14.32 -2.65
C VAL A 92 4.86 -14.46 -3.66
N LYS A 93 5.56 -13.35 -3.93
CA LYS A 93 6.73 -13.30 -4.81
C LYS A 93 7.85 -12.56 -4.12
N SER A 94 8.96 -13.25 -3.86
CA SER A 94 10.20 -12.60 -3.45
C SER A 94 10.79 -11.84 -4.63
N LEU A 95 11.17 -10.59 -4.40
CA LEU A 95 11.82 -9.75 -5.40
C LEU A 95 13.32 -9.67 -5.11
N ASP A 96 14.12 -10.07 -6.09
CA ASP A 96 15.57 -9.88 -6.02
C ASP A 96 15.93 -8.43 -6.36
N ARG A 97 16.83 -7.84 -5.57
CA ARG A 97 17.37 -6.52 -5.88
C ARG A 97 18.28 -6.62 -7.10
N ILE A 98 17.94 -5.91 -8.16
CA ILE A 98 18.85 -5.69 -9.27
C ILE A 98 19.97 -4.76 -8.77
N GLN A 99 21.19 -5.27 -8.65
CA GLN A 99 22.36 -4.43 -8.41
C GLN A 99 22.70 -3.71 -9.71
N VAL A 100 22.25 -2.47 -9.86
CA VAL A 100 22.70 -1.60 -10.94
C VAL A 100 24.07 -1.06 -10.55
N GLN A 101 25.11 -1.76 -10.98
CA GLN A 101 26.48 -1.30 -10.84
C GLN A 101 26.78 -0.38 -12.03
N TYR A 102 26.62 0.92 -11.86
CA TYR A 102 27.07 1.89 -12.86
C TYR A 102 28.58 1.78 -12.98
N THR A 103 29.07 1.55 -14.20
CA THR A 103 30.48 1.77 -14.50
C THR A 103 30.73 3.27 -14.66
N PHE A 104 31.98 3.72 -14.48
CA PHE A 104 32.33 5.13 -14.71
C PHE A 104 31.97 5.59 -16.13
N ASP A 105 32.02 4.69 -17.10
CA ASP A 105 31.66 4.95 -18.50
C ASP A 105 30.15 5.25 -18.64
N ASP A 106 29.28 4.55 -17.91
CA ASP A 106 27.82 4.80 -17.91
C ASP A 106 27.46 6.16 -17.29
N MET A 107 28.29 6.66 -16.37
CA MET A 107 28.10 7.98 -15.76
C MET A 107 28.55 9.12 -16.68
N GLU A 108 29.59 8.93 -17.49
CA GLU A 108 30.05 9.94 -18.44
C GLU A 108 29.04 10.15 -19.58
N GLU A 109 28.38 9.08 -20.05
CA GLU A 109 27.35 9.17 -21.09
C GLU A 109 26.09 9.93 -20.62
N LEU A 110 25.71 9.77 -19.35
CA LEU A 110 24.59 10.50 -18.72
C LEU A 110 24.87 11.98 -18.47
N ILE A 111 26.14 12.38 -18.31
CA ILE A 111 26.55 13.78 -18.09
C ILE A 111 26.77 14.50 -19.42
N ALA A 112 26.99 13.77 -20.51
CA ALA A 112 27.23 14.33 -21.84
C ALA A 112 25.94 14.72 -22.59
N ASP A 113 24.77 14.27 -22.13
CA ASP A 113 23.45 14.53 -22.73
C ASP A 113 22.68 15.72 -22.08
N ASP A 114 23.32 16.49 -21.19
CA ASP A 114 22.82 17.73 -20.55
C ASP A 114 23.57 18.98 -21.06
#